data_AF-A0A067PQR8-F1
#
_entry.id   AF-A0A067PQR8-F1
#
_cell.length_a   1.000
_cell.length_b   1.000
_cell.length_c   1.000
_cell.angle_alpha   90.00
_cell.angle_beta   90.00
_cell.angle_gamma   90.00
#
_symmetry.space_group_name_H-M   'P 1'
#
loop_
_entity.id
_entity.type
_entity.pdbx_description
1 polymer ?
#
loop_
_entity_poly.entity_id
_entity_poly.type
_entity_poly.pdbx_seq_one_letter_code
_entity_poly.pdbx_strand_id
1 'polypeptide(L)'
;PTRSPQFAMAYQTVIIHQDILKADCPPIPTISIHENDLSTTVLSAFLLSGANQPIGLSAAYGTRRVMQAIAFSTSSQVLVVKLATKTKPTVKKKGKKNVNGHSQPGRQLLRDMILCAKHRKVAVNMDRIAISLHIDLGMHIVDGVDLVSAMRSEQFTADDMVQLLGGQFAAHKATVANLFKDDSYSADRLRYISLQAWVAQRAAEKVQRLHALPAIHTGTLDQHHLSSMAEIHRNGDRLVALKPTVVKNDVQKDLTEKLGKLQVSSTRYKTRLRFSASQTLQLEMGHKGQTIKVKGRAMGVEGKTATITISGAKGSTIRAIHTIGREDPTNAEALRSKVIRLFLQRSAGFFNHYFSQSIWDPSTSLSTGGLTSAVPADIVFPHRPLNPSQRKAVRAMISDEDRHRLTVIHGPPGTGKTTVISACVTSLIAGRD
;
A
#
# COMPACT_ATOMS: atom_id res chain seq x y z
N PRO A 1 37.81 -37.52 23.88
CA PRO A 1 37.70 -36.23 23.16
C PRO A 1 36.71 -36.33 22.00
N THR A 2 35.43 -36.19 22.31
CA THR A 2 34.31 -36.18 21.36
C THR A 2 34.31 -34.87 20.58
N ARG A 3 34.65 -34.93 19.27
CA ARG A 3 34.52 -33.80 18.35
C ARG A 3 33.03 -33.49 18.16
N SER A 4 32.58 -32.39 18.75
CA SER A 4 31.28 -31.78 18.46
C SER A 4 31.24 -31.34 16.99
N PRO A 5 30.21 -31.71 16.22
CA PRO A 5 30.06 -31.27 14.85
C PRO A 5 29.74 -29.77 14.85
N GLN A 6 30.70 -28.94 14.43
CA GLN A 6 30.43 -27.56 14.05
C GLN A 6 29.58 -27.58 12.77
N PHE A 7 28.26 -27.52 12.93
CA PHE A 7 27.37 -27.18 11.83
C PHE A 7 27.69 -25.74 11.41
N ALA A 8 28.39 -25.57 10.29
CA ALA A 8 28.58 -24.27 9.68
C ALA A 8 27.21 -23.70 9.31
N MET A 9 26.72 -22.72 10.07
CA MET A 9 25.47 -22.05 9.75
C MET A 9 25.64 -21.25 8.46
N ALA A 10 24.79 -21.52 7.46
CA ALA A 10 24.82 -20.82 6.18
C ALA A 10 24.02 -19.51 6.25
N TYR A 11 24.52 -18.51 6.98
CA TYR A 11 24.00 -17.15 6.92
C TYR A 11 25.00 -16.20 6.23
N GLN A 12 24.45 -15.17 5.60
CA GLN A 12 25.23 -14.11 4.97
C GLN A 12 25.28 -12.90 5.91
N THR A 13 26.48 -12.48 6.31
CA THR A 13 26.68 -11.25 7.07
C THR A 13 27.16 -10.13 6.15
N VAL A 14 26.52 -8.97 6.24
CA VAL A 14 26.88 -7.77 5.49
C VAL A 14 26.89 -6.59 6.45
N ILE A 15 27.85 -5.68 6.30
CA ILE A 15 27.87 -4.41 7.02
C ILE A 15 27.28 -3.34 6.10
N ILE A 16 26.20 -2.69 6.54
CA ILE A 16 25.53 -1.63 5.77
C ILE A 16 25.93 -0.28 6.33
N HIS A 17 26.44 0.60 5.46
CA HIS A 17 26.60 2.01 5.77
C HIS A 17 25.33 2.79 5.40
N GLN A 18 24.88 3.63 6.33
CA GLN A 18 23.70 4.46 6.17
C GLN A 18 24.09 5.85 5.65
N ASP A 19 23.29 6.38 4.73
CA ASP A 19 23.44 7.71 4.13
C ASP A 19 22.17 8.56 4.36
N ILE A 20 21.41 8.21 5.40
CA ILE A 20 20.05 8.69 5.67
C ILE A 20 20.09 9.79 6.72
N LEU A 21 20.74 9.54 7.85
CA LEU A 21 21.02 10.52 8.90
C LEU A 21 22.32 11.25 8.59
N LYS A 22 22.33 12.56 8.84
CA LYS A 22 23.54 13.39 8.70
C LYS A 22 24.54 13.19 9.84
N ALA A 23 24.05 12.72 10.98
CA ALA A 23 24.88 12.36 12.11
C ALA A 23 25.69 11.11 11.78
N ASP A 24 26.94 11.07 12.27
CA ASP A 24 27.76 9.88 12.16
C ASP A 24 27.11 8.75 12.96
N CYS A 25 26.87 7.62 12.29
CA CYS A 25 26.20 6.47 12.86
C CYS A 25 27.09 5.24 12.65
N PRO A 26 27.18 4.34 13.64
CA PRO A 26 27.95 3.12 13.46
C PRO A 26 27.39 2.32 12.27
N PRO A 27 28.25 1.61 11.53
CA PRO A 27 27.80 0.70 10.48
C PRO A 27 26.81 -0.33 11.04
N ILE A 28 25.85 -0.74 10.22
CA ILE A 28 24.73 -1.60 10.63
C ILE A 28 25.06 -3.05 10.26
N PRO A 29 25.44 -3.91 11.22
CA PRO A 29 25.60 -5.33 10.98
C PRO A 29 24.27 -5.92 10.57
N THR A 30 24.25 -6.63 9.44
CA THR A 30 23.05 -7.23 8.88
C THR A 30 23.29 -8.71 8.66
N ILE A 31 22.46 -9.54 9.28
CA ILE A 31 22.49 -11.00 9.13
C ILE A 31 21.33 -11.39 8.23
N SER A 32 21.60 -12.04 7.11
CA SER A 32 20.58 -12.62 6.25
C SER A 32 20.60 -14.14 6.36
N ILE A 33 19.47 -14.70 6.77
CA ILE A 33 19.29 -16.13 7.02
C ILE A 33 18.00 -16.63 6.37
N HIS A 34 17.98 -17.89 5.92
CA HIS A 34 16.75 -18.52 5.46
C HIS A 34 15.94 -19.03 6.65
N GLU A 35 14.61 -19.02 6.58
CA GLU A 35 13.76 -19.40 7.72
C GLU A 35 14.02 -20.84 8.22
N ASN A 36 14.42 -21.76 7.34
CA ASN A 36 14.80 -23.13 7.73
C ASN A 36 16.05 -23.21 8.61
N ASP A 37 16.95 -22.24 8.50
CA ASP A 37 18.21 -22.22 9.24
C ASP A 37 18.09 -21.39 10.53
N LEU A 38 16.89 -20.86 10.80
CA LEU A 38 16.63 -20.05 11.98
C LEU A 38 16.64 -20.92 13.24
N SER A 39 17.36 -20.46 14.26
CA SER A 39 17.48 -21.12 15.55
C SER A 39 17.19 -20.16 16.71
N THR A 40 16.83 -20.72 17.86
CA THR A 40 16.65 -19.97 19.11
C THR A 40 17.90 -19.18 19.48
N THR A 41 19.10 -19.72 19.22
CA THR A 41 20.38 -19.04 19.50
C THR A 41 20.53 -17.77 18.68
N VAL A 42 20.25 -17.82 17.37
CA VAL A 42 20.31 -16.65 16.48
C VAL A 42 19.31 -15.59 16.91
N LEU A 43 18.06 -15.98 17.19
CA LEU A 43 17.02 -15.06 17.62
C LEU A 43 17.29 -14.44 19.00
N SER A 44 17.81 -15.23 19.94
CA SER A 44 18.17 -14.72 21.28
C SER A 44 19.32 -13.73 21.19
N ALA A 45 20.37 -14.03 20.42
CA ALA A 45 21.47 -13.12 20.17
C ALA A 45 20.98 -11.82 19.50
N PHE A 46 20.04 -11.94 18.56
CA PHE A 46 19.39 -10.78 17.94
C PHE A 46 18.66 -9.90 18.96
N LEU A 47 17.79 -10.50 19.78
CA LEU A 47 16.98 -9.78 20.76
C LEU A 47 17.81 -9.14 21.88
N LEU A 48 18.89 -9.81 22.32
CA LEU A 48 19.80 -9.27 23.33
C LEU A 48 20.48 -7.97 22.90
N SER A 49 20.67 -7.76 21.60
CA SER A 49 21.34 -6.57 21.08
C SER A 49 20.48 -5.29 21.13
N GLY A 50 19.20 -5.41 21.47
CA GLY A 50 18.23 -4.31 21.57
C GLY A 50 17.27 -4.45 22.74
N ALA A 51 17.74 -4.98 23.86
CA ALA A 51 16.89 -5.26 25.03
C ALA A 51 16.03 -4.05 25.40
N ASN A 52 14.72 -4.29 25.57
CA ASN A 52 13.69 -3.30 25.93
C ASN A 52 13.44 -2.17 24.91
N GLN A 53 13.95 -2.27 23.69
CA GLN A 53 13.67 -1.29 22.64
C GLN A 53 12.61 -1.81 21.64
N PRO A 54 11.88 -0.90 20.95
CA PRO A 54 11.03 -1.29 19.84
C PRO A 54 11.86 -1.98 18.74
N ILE A 55 11.28 -3.01 18.11
CA ILE A 55 11.90 -3.69 16.98
C ILE A 55 11.36 -3.06 15.70
N GLY A 56 12.23 -2.49 14.88
CA GLY A 56 11.86 -1.96 13.57
C GLY A 56 11.62 -3.07 12.56
N LEU A 57 10.57 -2.95 11.75
CA LEU A 57 10.19 -3.94 10.74
C LEU A 57 10.16 -3.32 9.35
N SER A 58 10.58 -4.11 8.36
CA SER A 58 10.28 -3.91 6.95
C SER A 58 10.13 -5.27 6.26
N ALA A 59 9.52 -5.29 5.08
CA ALA A 59 9.33 -6.52 4.33
C ALA A 59 9.60 -6.32 2.83
N ALA A 60 10.07 -7.39 2.22
CA ALA A 60 10.37 -7.45 0.80
C ALA A 60 9.27 -8.27 0.11
N TYR A 61 8.68 -7.70 -0.95
CA TYR A 61 7.58 -8.34 -1.69
C TYR A 61 8.01 -8.74 -3.09
N GLY A 62 7.66 -9.96 -3.51
CA GLY A 62 7.95 -10.50 -4.83
C GLY A 62 6.84 -10.24 -5.84
N THR A 63 6.78 -11.11 -6.84
CA THR A 63 5.70 -11.11 -7.83
C THR A 63 4.34 -11.27 -7.14
N ARG A 64 3.32 -10.60 -7.68
CA ARG A 64 1.96 -10.57 -7.11
C ARG A 64 1.87 -10.05 -5.66
N ARG A 65 2.92 -9.35 -5.20
CA ARG A 65 3.05 -8.74 -3.87
C ARG A 65 3.11 -9.74 -2.70
N VAL A 66 3.53 -10.98 -2.96
CA VAL A 66 3.75 -12.00 -1.91
C VAL A 66 5.02 -11.67 -1.12
N MET A 67 4.97 -11.75 0.20
CA MET A 67 6.13 -11.54 1.07
C MET A 67 7.21 -12.61 0.81
N GLN A 68 8.45 -12.16 0.62
CA GLN A 68 9.61 -13.03 0.35
C GLN A 68 10.70 -12.90 1.41
N ALA A 69 10.75 -11.78 2.12
CA ALA A 69 11.63 -11.62 3.27
C ALA A 69 11.02 -10.61 4.24
N ILE A 70 11.40 -10.72 5.51
CA ILE A 70 11.10 -9.75 6.56
C ILE A 70 12.40 -9.37 7.27
N ALA A 71 12.60 -8.08 7.48
CA ALA A 71 13.73 -7.51 8.19
C ALA A 71 13.27 -7.03 9.57
N PHE A 72 14.03 -7.38 10.60
CA PHE A 72 13.87 -6.93 11.97
C PHE A 72 15.10 -6.13 12.37
N SER A 73 14.94 -4.96 12.96
CA SER A 73 16.03 -4.12 13.43
C SER A 73 15.92 -3.88 14.92
N THR A 74 17.02 -4.11 15.63
CA THR A 74 17.28 -3.47 16.92
C THR A 74 18.04 -2.15 16.68
N SER A 75 18.47 -1.46 17.73
CA SER A 75 19.33 -0.28 17.60
C SER A 75 20.72 -0.58 17.05
N SER A 76 21.18 -1.83 17.18
CA SER A 76 22.56 -2.25 16.91
C SER A 76 22.74 -3.16 15.70
N GLN A 77 21.70 -3.88 15.26
CA GLN A 77 21.81 -4.79 14.10
C GLN A 77 20.46 -5.06 13.42
N VAL A 78 20.53 -5.64 12.22
CA VAL A 78 19.38 -6.08 11.44
C VAL A 78 19.45 -7.59 11.19
N LEU A 79 18.33 -8.28 11.41
CA LEU A 79 18.11 -9.66 11.01
C LEU A 79 17.12 -9.70 9.84
N VAL A 80 17.56 -10.19 8.69
CA VAL A 80 16.73 -10.40 7.51
C VAL A 80 16.46 -11.89 7.33
N VAL A 81 15.19 -12.26 7.43
CA VAL A 81 14.75 -13.64 7.27
C VAL A 81 14.13 -13.83 5.88
N LYS A 82 14.78 -14.66 5.06
CA LYS A 82 14.29 -15.08 3.74
C LYS A 82 13.26 -16.19 3.93
N LEU A 83 12.10 -16.02 3.33
CA LEU A 83 10.95 -16.89 3.49
C LEU A 83 10.85 -17.85 2.31
N ALA A 84 10.54 -19.11 2.58
CA ALA A 84 10.28 -20.10 1.56
C ALA A 84 8.97 -19.74 0.87
N THR A 85 9.08 -19.34 -0.40
CA THR A 85 7.89 -19.18 -1.24
C THR A 85 7.19 -20.53 -1.37
N LYS A 86 5.86 -20.56 -1.24
CA LYS A 86 5.04 -21.74 -1.60
C LYS A 86 5.27 -22.01 -3.08
N THR A 87 6.27 -22.82 -3.41
CA THR A 87 6.46 -23.30 -4.78
C THR A 87 5.19 -24.06 -5.13
N LYS A 88 4.61 -23.76 -6.30
CA LYS A 88 3.48 -24.56 -6.81
C LYS A 88 3.90 -26.02 -6.71
N PRO A 89 3.04 -26.92 -6.20
CA PRO A 89 3.35 -28.33 -6.16
C PRO A 89 3.71 -28.73 -7.59
N THR A 90 4.99 -28.99 -7.84
CA THR A 90 5.41 -29.61 -9.08
C THR A 90 4.69 -30.94 -9.10
N VAL A 91 3.94 -31.18 -10.18
CA VAL A 91 3.17 -32.41 -10.40
C VAL A 91 4.09 -33.60 -10.17
N LYS A 92 4.09 -34.16 -8.96
CA LYS A 92 4.89 -35.32 -8.59
C LYS A 92 3.97 -36.37 -7.99
N LYS A 93 3.75 -37.38 -8.84
CA LYS A 93 3.46 -38.79 -8.57
C LYS A 93 2.61 -39.07 -7.33
N LYS A 94 1.35 -39.45 -7.60
CA LYS A 94 0.46 -40.23 -6.70
C LYS A 94 1.29 -41.22 -5.89
N GLY A 95 1.30 -41.11 -4.56
CA GLY A 95 1.89 -42.16 -3.73
C GLY A 95 2.20 -41.83 -2.27
N LYS A 96 2.33 -40.58 -1.85
CA LYS A 96 2.54 -40.26 -0.42
C LYS A 96 1.39 -39.45 0.14
N LYS A 97 0.68 -40.07 1.09
CA LYS A 97 -0.33 -39.44 1.96
C LYS A 97 0.23 -38.10 2.48
N ASN A 98 -0.54 -37.04 2.29
CA ASN A 98 -0.31 -35.73 2.90
C ASN A 98 -0.27 -35.90 4.42
N VAL A 99 0.93 -36.04 4.97
CA VAL A 99 1.16 -35.79 6.39
C VAL A 99 0.99 -34.30 6.58
N ASN A 100 0.07 -33.96 7.50
CA ASN A 100 -0.34 -32.62 7.89
C ASN A 100 0.80 -31.61 7.85
N GLY A 101 0.49 -30.40 7.36
CA GLY A 101 1.42 -29.29 7.22
C GLY A 101 2.15 -28.96 8.51
N HIS A 102 3.31 -29.57 8.71
CA HIS A 102 4.25 -29.17 9.75
C HIS A 102 4.64 -27.71 9.47
N SER A 103 4.16 -26.82 10.34
CA SER A 103 4.66 -25.46 10.44
C SER A 103 6.17 -25.52 10.41
N GLN A 104 6.81 -24.82 9.46
CA GLN A 104 8.26 -24.84 9.38
C GLN A 104 8.84 -24.35 10.72
N PRO A 105 9.77 -25.09 11.35
CA PRO A 105 10.26 -24.77 12.70
C PRO A 105 10.68 -23.31 12.87
N GLY A 106 11.33 -22.73 11.86
CA GLY A 106 11.73 -21.31 11.88
C GLY A 106 10.56 -20.33 11.92
N ARG A 107 9.43 -20.62 11.27
CA ARG A 107 8.23 -19.75 11.35
C ARG A 107 7.63 -19.76 12.75
N GLN A 108 7.59 -20.92 13.38
CA GLN A 108 7.15 -21.04 14.75
C GLN A 108 8.06 -20.24 15.69
N LEU A 109 9.39 -20.34 15.50
CA LEU A 109 10.35 -19.53 16.25
C LEU A 109 10.15 -18.01 16.04
N LEU A 110 9.96 -17.54 14.80
CA LEU A 110 9.69 -16.13 14.52
C LEU A 110 8.41 -15.65 15.19
N ARG A 111 7.36 -16.47 15.10
CA ARG A 111 6.07 -16.20 15.73
C ARG A 111 6.26 -16.02 17.23
N ASP A 112 6.85 -17.01 17.89
CA ASP A 112 6.86 -17.08 19.36
C ASP A 112 7.86 -16.09 19.98
N MET A 113 9.04 -15.90 19.37
CA MET A 113 10.10 -15.07 19.93
C MET A 113 10.05 -13.61 19.51
N ILE A 114 9.49 -13.29 18.34
CA ILE A 114 9.42 -11.92 17.84
C ILE A 114 7.97 -11.47 17.68
N LEU A 115 7.21 -12.03 16.73
CA LEU A 115 5.94 -11.46 16.27
C LEU A 115 4.84 -11.42 17.34
N CYS A 116 4.74 -12.47 18.16
CA CYS A 116 3.78 -12.61 19.25
C CYS A 116 4.40 -12.37 20.65
N ALA A 117 5.71 -12.17 20.73
CA ALA A 117 6.39 -11.80 21.98
C ALA A 117 6.03 -10.39 22.44
N LYS A 118 6.29 -10.06 23.71
CA LYS A 118 6.02 -8.75 24.35
C LYS A 118 6.99 -7.64 23.93
N HIS A 119 7.40 -7.63 22.67
CA HIS A 119 8.16 -6.54 22.06
C HIS A 119 7.22 -5.69 21.23
N ARG A 120 7.34 -4.36 21.32
CA ARG A 120 6.65 -3.47 20.40
C ARG A 120 7.35 -3.52 19.04
N LYS A 121 6.60 -3.76 17.98
CA LYS A 121 7.11 -3.78 16.61
C LYS A 121 6.70 -2.48 15.94
N VAL A 122 7.59 -1.83 15.23
CA VAL A 122 7.33 -0.53 14.58
C VAL A 122 7.67 -0.62 13.12
N ALA A 123 6.81 -0.12 12.24
CA ALA A 123 7.06 -0.11 10.81
C ALA A 123 6.37 1.08 10.16
N VAL A 124 6.84 1.44 8.97
CA VAL A 124 6.03 2.23 8.02
C VAL A 124 5.12 1.26 7.28
N ASN A 125 3.81 1.52 7.27
CA ASN A 125 2.80 0.62 6.69
C ASN A 125 2.79 -0.75 7.38
N MET A 126 2.67 -0.74 8.72
CA MET A 126 2.56 -1.97 9.51
C MET A 126 1.33 -2.80 9.11
N ASP A 127 0.27 -2.15 8.63
CA ASP A 127 -0.91 -2.78 8.05
C ASP A 127 -0.56 -3.78 6.92
N ARG A 128 0.30 -3.35 5.99
CA ARG A 128 0.75 -4.18 4.87
C ARG A 128 1.57 -5.38 5.31
N ILE A 129 2.45 -5.20 6.32
CA ILE A 129 3.24 -6.29 6.90
C ILE A 129 2.31 -7.28 7.62
N ALA A 130 1.43 -6.78 8.48
CA ALA A 130 0.48 -7.59 9.26
C ALA A 130 -0.44 -8.44 8.35
N ILE A 131 -0.97 -7.83 7.30
CA ILE A 131 -1.80 -8.53 6.30
C ILE A 131 -1.00 -9.60 5.58
N SER A 132 0.24 -9.32 5.22
CA SER A 132 1.07 -10.27 4.48
C SER A 132 1.53 -11.43 5.36
N LEU A 133 1.81 -11.19 6.65
CA LEU A 133 2.03 -12.26 7.63
C LEU A 133 0.82 -13.20 7.68
N HIS A 134 -0.40 -12.65 7.67
CA HIS A 134 -1.64 -13.43 7.69
C HIS A 134 -1.83 -14.27 6.42
N ILE A 135 -1.91 -13.63 5.25
CA ILE A 135 -2.30 -14.35 4.01
C ILE A 135 -1.17 -15.16 3.38
N ASP A 136 0.08 -14.73 3.51
CA ASP A 136 1.21 -15.44 2.88
C ASP A 136 1.73 -16.55 3.80
N LEU A 137 1.77 -16.29 5.12
CA LEU A 137 2.47 -17.15 6.09
C LEU A 137 1.54 -17.78 7.13
N GLY A 138 0.27 -17.37 7.25
CA GLY A 138 -0.63 -17.84 8.30
C GLY A 138 -0.17 -17.43 9.70
N MET A 139 0.55 -16.32 9.82
CA MET A 139 1.09 -15.81 11.07
C MET A 139 0.36 -14.56 11.52
N HIS A 140 0.31 -14.37 12.84
CA HIS A 140 -0.24 -13.17 13.47
C HIS A 140 0.87 -12.29 14.02
N ILE A 141 0.55 -11.03 14.23
CA ILE A 141 1.41 -10.06 14.91
C ILE A 141 0.65 -9.48 16.10
N VAL A 142 1.38 -9.28 17.20
CA VAL A 142 0.92 -8.65 18.43
C VAL A 142 1.76 -7.40 18.66
N ASP A 143 1.13 -6.30 19.08
CA ASP A 143 1.81 -5.03 19.37
C ASP A 143 2.56 -4.42 18.17
N GLY A 144 1.98 -4.57 16.97
CA GLY A 144 2.48 -3.90 15.76
C GLY A 144 2.01 -2.45 15.69
N VAL A 145 2.92 -1.48 15.69
CA VAL A 145 2.61 -0.06 15.60
C VAL A 145 3.00 0.46 14.23
N ASP A 146 2.03 1.11 13.58
CA ASP A 146 2.29 1.86 12.35
C ASP A 146 2.79 3.26 12.69
N LEU A 147 4.01 3.60 12.26
CA LEU A 147 4.59 4.92 12.47
C LEU A 147 3.80 6.02 11.76
N VAL A 148 3.02 5.69 10.73
CA VAL A 148 2.12 6.64 10.08
C VAL A 148 1.03 7.11 11.05
N SER A 149 0.66 6.31 12.06
CA SER A 149 -0.29 6.73 13.11
C SER A 149 0.26 7.81 14.06
N ALA A 150 1.57 8.03 14.09
CA ALA A 150 2.17 9.15 14.81
C ALA A 150 1.99 10.49 14.07
N MET A 151 1.62 10.43 12.78
CA MET A 151 1.57 11.60 11.91
C MET A 151 0.15 12.14 11.79
N ARG A 152 0.04 13.46 11.56
CA ARG A 152 -1.25 14.14 11.31
C ARG A 152 -1.75 13.91 9.88
N SER A 153 -0.87 13.50 8.98
CA SER A 153 -1.20 13.27 7.57
C SER A 153 -1.89 11.91 7.38
N GLU A 154 -2.85 11.85 6.46
CA GLU A 154 -3.48 10.60 6.04
C GLU A 154 -2.58 9.76 5.13
N GLN A 155 -1.60 10.40 4.48
CA GLN A 155 -0.65 9.76 3.58
C GLN A 155 0.77 9.92 4.12
N PHE A 156 1.52 8.82 4.14
CA PHE A 156 2.92 8.85 4.51
C PHE A 156 3.78 9.30 3.33
N THR A 157 4.52 10.38 3.53
CA THR A 157 5.46 10.93 2.56
C THR A 157 6.90 10.79 3.05
N ALA A 158 7.86 10.98 2.15
CA ALA A 158 9.27 11.06 2.55
C ALA A 158 9.52 12.22 3.53
N ASP A 159 8.75 13.31 3.42
CA ASP A 159 8.86 14.46 4.32
C ASP A 159 8.38 14.12 5.73
N ASP A 160 7.32 13.32 5.84
CA ASP A 160 6.86 12.79 7.13
C ASP A 160 7.96 11.98 7.81
N MET A 161 8.65 11.12 7.05
CA MET A 161 9.75 10.33 7.61
C MET A 161 10.95 11.19 8.02
N VAL A 162 11.32 12.20 7.20
CA VAL A 162 12.35 13.17 7.56
C VAL A 162 11.98 13.87 8.87
N GLN A 163 10.71 14.26 9.04
CA GLN A 163 10.24 14.89 10.26
C GLN A 163 10.32 13.96 11.47
N LEU A 164 9.92 12.69 11.34
CA LEU A 164 10.08 11.66 12.39
C LEU A 164 11.54 11.44 12.77
N LEU A 165 12.46 11.60 11.83
CA LEU A 165 13.90 11.49 12.07
C LEU A 165 14.54 12.76 12.64
N GLY A 166 13.76 13.79 13.00
CA GLY A 166 14.27 15.06 13.56
C GLY A 166 14.41 16.19 12.53
N GLY A 167 13.72 16.10 11.40
CA GLY A 167 13.64 17.15 10.38
C GLY A 167 14.82 17.16 9.40
N GLN A 168 14.80 18.15 8.50
CA GLN A 168 15.78 18.28 7.41
C GLN A 168 17.22 18.53 7.87
N PHE A 169 17.41 18.97 9.12
CA PHE A 169 18.73 19.10 9.72
C PHE A 169 19.32 17.75 10.12
N ALA A 170 18.48 16.78 10.50
CA ALA A 170 18.92 15.46 10.97
C ALA A 170 19.02 14.42 9.84
N ALA A 171 18.22 14.55 8.77
CA ALA A 171 18.14 13.54 7.70
C ALA A 171 18.29 14.11 6.27
N HIS A 172 18.86 13.31 5.38
CA HIS A 172 18.96 13.58 3.94
C HIS A 172 17.64 13.25 3.24
N LYS A 173 16.82 14.28 2.96
CA LYS A 173 15.50 14.13 2.32
C LYS A 173 15.53 13.31 1.03
N ALA A 174 16.51 13.51 0.16
CA ALA A 174 16.62 12.77 -1.09
C ALA A 174 16.86 11.27 -0.86
N THR A 175 17.72 10.92 0.09
CA THR A 175 18.00 9.53 0.47
C THR A 175 16.77 8.88 1.07
N VAL A 176 16.09 9.55 2.00
CA VAL A 176 14.84 9.07 2.60
C VAL A 176 13.78 8.84 1.52
N ALA A 177 13.61 9.80 0.60
CA ALA A 177 12.67 9.64 -0.50
C ALA A 177 13.00 8.42 -1.36
N ASN A 178 14.27 8.22 -1.71
CA ASN A 178 14.70 7.05 -2.48
C ASN A 178 14.54 5.73 -1.73
N LEU A 179 14.73 5.72 -0.40
CA LEU A 179 14.58 4.53 0.44
C LEU A 179 13.16 3.97 0.43
N PHE A 180 12.15 4.86 0.37
CA PHE A 180 10.73 4.49 0.36
C PHE A 180 10.11 4.59 -1.05
N LYS A 181 10.93 4.82 -2.09
CA LYS A 181 10.47 4.92 -3.47
C LYS A 181 10.33 3.52 -4.09
N ASP A 182 9.12 2.95 -3.96
CA ASP A 182 8.61 1.73 -4.61
C ASP A 182 9.48 0.45 -4.47
N ASP A 183 8.87 -0.66 -4.05
CA ASP A 183 9.53 -1.96 -3.82
C ASP A 183 9.95 -2.69 -5.12
N SER A 184 10.02 -2.00 -6.27
CA SER A 184 10.27 -2.64 -7.55
C SER A 184 11.73 -3.10 -7.65
N TYR A 185 11.95 -4.40 -7.35
CA TYR A 185 13.12 -5.22 -7.71
C TYR A 185 14.43 -4.42 -7.90
N SER A 186 14.95 -3.83 -6.83
CA SER A 186 16.33 -3.32 -6.84
C SER A 186 17.30 -4.49 -6.70
N ALA A 187 18.43 -4.44 -7.39
CA ALA A 187 19.52 -5.40 -7.22
C ALA A 187 20.03 -5.45 -5.76
N ASP A 188 19.83 -4.35 -5.02
CA ASP A 188 20.29 -4.18 -3.63
C ASP A 188 19.15 -4.31 -2.60
N ARG A 189 18.23 -5.23 -2.85
CA ARG A 189 17.02 -5.41 -2.03
C ARG A 189 17.33 -5.62 -0.54
N LEU A 190 18.42 -6.33 -0.22
CA LEU A 190 18.85 -6.58 1.16
C LEU A 190 19.13 -5.26 1.88
N ARG A 191 19.87 -4.34 1.24
CA ARG A 191 20.17 -3.03 1.83
C ARG A 191 18.90 -2.23 2.10
N TYR A 192 18.01 -2.14 1.12
CA TYR A 192 16.79 -1.33 1.24
C TYR A 192 15.90 -1.79 2.39
N ILE A 193 15.57 -3.08 2.48
CA ILE A 193 14.69 -3.57 3.56
C ILE A 193 15.36 -3.45 4.93
N SER A 194 16.68 -3.62 4.99
CA SER A 194 17.44 -3.49 6.24
C SER A 194 17.44 -2.05 6.73
N LEU A 195 17.71 -1.09 5.83
CA LEU A 195 17.65 0.32 6.15
C LEU A 195 16.22 0.76 6.49
N GLN A 196 15.19 0.29 5.80
CA GLN A 196 13.80 0.63 6.16
C GLN A 196 13.44 0.15 7.58
N ALA A 197 13.81 -1.08 7.93
CA ALA A 197 13.60 -1.61 9.28
C ALA A 197 14.39 -0.80 10.32
N TRP A 198 15.65 -0.49 10.05
CA TRP A 198 16.50 0.32 10.92
C TRP A 198 15.98 1.75 11.10
N VAL A 199 15.56 2.41 10.03
CA VAL A 199 14.97 3.76 10.11
C VAL A 199 13.66 3.71 10.89
N ALA A 200 12.82 2.68 10.72
CA ALA A 200 11.61 2.53 11.52
C ALA A 200 11.92 2.41 13.03
N GLN A 201 12.97 1.65 13.38
CA GLN A 201 13.45 1.56 14.77
C GLN A 201 13.92 2.92 15.29
N ARG A 202 14.76 3.65 14.53
CA ARG A 202 15.28 4.97 14.92
C ARG A 202 14.21 6.05 14.98
N ALA A 203 13.22 6.01 14.10
CA ALA A 203 12.08 6.91 14.15
C ALA A 203 11.28 6.68 15.43
N ALA A 204 11.07 5.43 15.83
CA ALA A 204 10.33 5.10 17.05
C ALA A 204 10.99 5.62 18.33
N GLU A 205 12.33 5.70 18.39
CA GLU A 205 13.06 6.33 19.51
C GLU A 205 12.74 7.82 19.66
N LYS A 206 12.38 8.50 18.56
CA LYS A 206 12.07 9.94 18.53
C LYS A 206 10.58 10.25 18.70
N VAL A 207 9.71 9.26 18.53
CA VAL A 207 8.25 9.44 18.68
C VAL A 207 7.89 9.53 20.16
N GLN A 208 7.52 10.73 20.59
CA GLN A 208 6.94 10.94 21.90
C GLN A 208 5.65 10.12 22.04
N ARG A 209 5.48 9.45 23.18
CA ARG A 209 4.30 8.62 23.48
C ARG A 209 4.06 7.49 22.48
N LEU A 210 5.11 6.84 21.99
CA LEU A 210 5.00 5.60 21.19
C LEU A 210 4.07 4.55 21.84
N HIS A 211 4.04 4.48 23.18
CA HIS A 211 3.16 3.59 23.93
C HIS A 211 1.66 3.87 23.72
N ALA A 212 1.29 5.14 23.48
CA ALA A 212 -0.10 5.57 23.30
C ALA A 212 -0.63 5.38 21.87
N LEU A 213 0.25 5.05 20.90
CA LEU A 213 -0.19 4.80 19.53
C LEU A 213 -1.00 3.50 19.45
N PRO A 214 -2.08 3.46 18.64
CA PRO A 214 -2.89 2.27 18.46
C PRO A 214 -2.06 1.13 17.85
N ALA A 215 -2.11 -0.02 18.50
CA ALA A 215 -1.40 -1.22 18.07
C ALA A 215 -2.31 -2.14 17.24
N ILE A 216 -1.69 -2.87 16.33
CA ILE A 216 -2.29 -3.89 15.48
C ILE A 216 -2.09 -5.25 16.16
N HIS A 217 -3.20 -5.94 16.38
CA HIS A 217 -3.25 -7.27 17.01
C HIS A 217 -4.08 -8.22 16.15
N THR A 218 -3.45 -8.83 15.13
CA THR A 218 -4.21 -9.62 14.15
C THR A 218 -4.79 -10.91 14.72
N GLY A 219 -4.20 -11.46 15.78
CA GLY A 219 -4.70 -12.68 16.44
C GLY A 219 -5.99 -12.51 17.24
N THR A 220 -6.46 -11.26 17.43
CA THR A 220 -7.71 -10.96 18.16
C THR A 220 -8.87 -10.57 17.24
N LEU A 221 -8.61 -10.51 15.92
CA LEU A 221 -9.61 -10.16 14.93
C LEU A 221 -10.37 -11.41 14.49
N ASP A 222 -11.63 -11.22 14.09
CA ASP A 222 -12.36 -12.28 13.42
C ASP A 222 -11.62 -12.70 12.13
N GLN A 223 -11.46 -14.01 11.96
CA GLN A 223 -10.62 -14.58 10.92
C GLN A 223 -11.21 -14.38 9.52
N HIS A 224 -12.54 -14.39 9.42
CA HIS A 224 -13.24 -14.14 8.17
C HIS A 224 -13.06 -12.67 7.76
N HIS A 225 -13.34 -11.73 8.67
CA HIS A 225 -13.14 -10.30 8.48
C HIS A 225 -11.69 -9.93 8.13
N LEU A 226 -10.72 -10.51 8.85
CA LEU A 226 -9.30 -10.30 8.56
C LEU A 226 -8.91 -10.80 7.18
N SER A 227 -9.46 -11.93 6.74
CA SER A 227 -9.21 -12.49 5.41
C SER A 227 -9.79 -11.60 4.30
N SER A 228 -11.02 -11.12 4.46
CA SER A 228 -11.65 -10.18 3.53
C SER A 228 -10.86 -8.87 3.43
N MET A 229 -10.43 -8.31 4.56
CA MET A 229 -9.59 -7.10 4.59
C MET A 229 -8.23 -7.30 3.96
N ALA A 230 -7.61 -8.45 4.22
CA ALA A 230 -6.34 -8.81 3.64
C ALA A 230 -6.43 -8.95 2.11
N GLU A 231 -7.53 -9.50 1.60
CA GLU A 231 -7.78 -9.58 0.16
C GLU A 231 -7.95 -8.19 -0.47
N ILE A 232 -8.78 -7.31 0.12
CA ILE A 232 -8.96 -5.93 -0.33
C ILE A 232 -7.61 -5.21 -0.40
N HIS A 233 -6.79 -5.33 0.65
CA HIS A 233 -5.47 -4.74 0.70
C HIS A 233 -4.55 -5.30 -0.39
N ARG A 234 -4.45 -6.63 -0.50
CA ARG A 234 -3.56 -7.30 -1.46
C ARG A 234 -3.95 -6.99 -2.90
N ASN A 235 -5.24 -6.89 -3.20
CA ASN A 235 -5.73 -6.46 -4.51
C ASN A 235 -5.38 -5.00 -4.78
N GLY A 236 -5.51 -4.12 -3.77
CA GLY A 236 -5.03 -2.74 -3.84
C GLY A 236 -3.53 -2.64 -4.18
N ASP A 237 -2.69 -3.37 -3.46
CA ASP A 237 -1.23 -3.41 -3.69
C ASP A 237 -0.86 -3.93 -5.09
N ARG A 238 -1.61 -4.91 -5.59
CA ARG A 238 -1.43 -5.45 -6.94
C ARG A 238 -1.81 -4.43 -8.00
N LEU A 239 -2.92 -3.73 -7.84
CA LEU A 239 -3.32 -2.64 -8.75
C LEU A 239 -2.28 -1.54 -8.78
N VAL A 240 -1.74 -1.15 -7.62
CA VAL A 240 -0.64 -0.18 -7.53
C VAL A 240 0.60 -0.72 -8.25
N ALA A 241 0.96 -2.00 -8.08
CA ALA A 241 2.09 -2.62 -8.79
C ALA A 241 1.95 -2.59 -10.31
N LEU A 242 0.72 -2.70 -10.81
CA LEU A 242 0.39 -2.69 -12.24
C LEU A 242 0.36 -1.29 -12.84
N LYS A 243 0.38 -0.23 -12.02
CA LYS A 243 0.48 1.14 -12.53
C LYS A 243 1.80 1.31 -13.30
N PRO A 244 1.75 1.83 -14.54
CA PRO A 244 2.94 2.02 -15.35
C PRO A 244 3.91 3.00 -14.68
N THR A 245 5.21 2.72 -14.79
CA THR A 245 6.28 3.61 -14.32
C THR A 245 6.68 4.64 -15.36
N VAL A 246 6.28 4.44 -16.63
CA VAL A 246 6.47 5.39 -17.73
C VAL A 246 5.17 5.48 -18.50
N VAL A 247 4.66 6.70 -18.66
CA VAL A 247 3.44 7.00 -19.42
C VAL A 247 3.78 8.03 -20.48
N LYS A 248 3.48 7.74 -21.75
CA LYS A 248 3.49 8.76 -22.81
C LYS A 248 2.25 9.63 -22.66
N ASN A 249 2.43 10.94 -22.54
CA ASN A 249 1.34 11.90 -22.37
C ASN A 249 0.82 12.35 -23.73
N ASP A 250 -0.50 12.38 -23.90
CA ASP A 250 -1.13 12.87 -25.13
C ASP A 250 -1.29 14.38 -25.03
N VAL A 251 -0.38 15.12 -25.65
CA VAL A 251 -0.32 16.59 -25.57
C VAL A 251 -0.62 17.23 -26.92
N GLN A 252 -1.18 18.44 -26.90
CA GLN A 252 -1.38 19.25 -28.10
C GLN A 252 -0.02 19.58 -28.74
N LYS A 253 -0.01 19.75 -30.06
CA LYS A 253 1.20 20.10 -30.83
C LYS A 253 1.65 21.53 -30.53
N ASP A 254 0.68 22.42 -30.35
CA ASP A 254 0.93 23.83 -30.08
C ASP A 254 1.19 24.02 -28.59
N LEU A 255 2.41 24.42 -28.25
CA LEU A 255 2.85 24.63 -26.88
C LEU A 255 3.25 26.08 -26.73
N THR A 256 2.80 26.71 -25.64
CA THR A 256 3.09 28.13 -25.39
C THR A 256 4.25 28.24 -24.41
N GLU A 257 5.34 28.89 -24.80
CA GLU A 257 6.46 29.20 -23.89
C GLU A 257 6.33 30.64 -23.37
N LYS A 258 6.32 30.81 -22.05
CA LYS A 258 6.36 32.13 -21.40
C LYS A 258 7.36 32.09 -20.25
N LEU A 259 8.37 32.96 -20.29
CA LEU A 259 9.36 33.15 -19.21
C LEU A 259 10.07 31.84 -18.80
N GLY A 260 10.43 30.98 -19.76
CA GLY A 260 11.09 29.69 -19.50
C GLY A 260 10.17 28.63 -18.86
N LYS A 261 8.86 28.89 -18.80
CA LYS A 261 7.84 27.93 -18.43
C LYS A 261 7.06 27.55 -19.68
N LEU A 262 6.80 26.26 -19.83
CA LEU A 262 6.03 25.75 -20.95
C LEU A 262 4.62 25.42 -20.49
N GLN A 263 3.62 25.95 -21.18
CA GLN A 263 2.23 25.60 -20.99
C GLN A 263 1.87 24.46 -21.94
N VAL A 264 1.40 23.36 -21.37
CA VAL A 264 1.09 22.12 -22.07
C VAL A 264 -0.37 21.77 -21.84
N SER A 265 -1.11 21.56 -22.92
CA SER A 265 -2.50 21.11 -22.85
C SER A 265 -2.59 19.66 -23.30
N SER A 266 -3.20 18.81 -22.47
CA SER A 266 -3.39 17.39 -22.78
C SER A 266 -4.64 17.18 -23.61
N THR A 267 -4.56 16.39 -24.69
CA THR A 267 -5.72 16.09 -25.54
C THR A 267 -6.67 15.09 -24.87
N ARG A 268 -6.12 14.16 -24.08
CA ARG A 268 -6.87 13.16 -23.30
C ARG A 268 -6.71 13.37 -21.81
N TYR A 269 -7.82 13.28 -21.07
CA TYR A 269 -7.82 13.47 -19.62
C TYR A 269 -7.11 12.33 -18.87
N LYS A 270 -7.12 11.10 -19.43
CA LYS A 270 -6.50 9.90 -18.84
C LYS A 270 -4.97 10.01 -18.77
N THR A 271 -4.35 10.64 -19.76
CA THR A 271 -2.89 10.79 -19.90
C THR A 271 -2.43 12.22 -19.61
N ARG A 272 -3.28 13.01 -18.92
CA ARG A 272 -2.95 14.37 -18.55
C ARG A 272 -1.76 14.42 -17.60
N LEU A 273 -0.99 15.51 -17.71
CA LEU A 273 0.08 15.80 -16.76
C LEU A 273 -0.53 16.10 -15.38
N ARG A 274 0.16 15.69 -14.31
CA ARG A 274 -0.25 15.92 -12.93
C ARG A 274 0.91 16.49 -12.13
N PHE A 275 0.57 17.29 -11.13
CA PHE A 275 1.53 17.63 -10.09
C PHE A 275 1.78 16.40 -9.23
N SER A 276 3.05 16.07 -9.02
CA SER A 276 3.46 14.94 -8.19
C SER A 276 4.87 15.20 -7.66
N ALA A 277 5.07 14.86 -6.38
CA ALA A 277 6.40 14.90 -5.77
C ALA A 277 7.26 13.70 -6.18
N SER A 278 6.63 12.59 -6.58
CA SER A 278 7.29 11.31 -6.88
C SER A 278 7.56 11.10 -8.37
N GLN A 279 6.87 11.84 -9.25
CA GLN A 279 7.03 11.78 -10.70
C GLN A 279 7.89 12.91 -11.26
N THR A 280 8.53 12.62 -12.39
CA THR A 280 9.32 13.57 -13.18
C THR A 280 8.89 13.50 -14.63
N LEU A 281 9.07 14.59 -15.38
CA LEU A 281 8.80 14.59 -16.82
C LEU A 281 10.09 14.37 -17.59
N GLN A 282 10.02 13.59 -18.66
CA GLN A 282 11.05 13.47 -19.68
C GLN A 282 10.47 13.93 -21.01
N LEU A 283 11.06 14.97 -21.56
CA LEU A 283 10.68 15.56 -22.82
C LEU A 283 11.64 15.10 -23.90
N GLU A 284 11.11 14.71 -25.05
CA GLU A 284 11.87 14.46 -26.26
C GLU A 284 11.78 15.70 -27.15
N MET A 285 12.90 16.37 -27.38
CA MET A 285 12.96 17.63 -28.11
C MET A 285 13.83 17.49 -29.36
N GLY A 286 13.40 18.11 -30.46
CA GLY A 286 14.19 18.23 -31.68
C GLY A 286 15.12 19.45 -31.63
N HIS A 287 16.43 19.23 -31.71
CA HIS A 287 17.43 20.29 -31.81
C HIS A 287 18.45 19.94 -32.91
N LYS A 288 18.61 20.81 -33.92
CA LYS A 288 19.54 20.64 -35.04
C LYS A 288 19.45 19.26 -35.71
N GLY A 289 18.23 18.78 -35.95
CA GLY A 289 17.97 17.46 -36.57
C GLY A 289 18.10 16.25 -35.63
N GLN A 290 18.62 16.41 -34.41
CA GLN A 290 18.73 15.34 -33.42
C GLN A 290 17.61 15.41 -32.38
N THR A 291 17.30 14.26 -31.75
CA THR A 291 16.36 14.20 -30.63
C THR A 291 17.15 14.14 -29.33
N ILE A 292 16.96 15.13 -28.46
CA ILE A 292 17.54 15.19 -27.12
C ILE A 292 16.46 14.90 -26.06
N LYS A 293 16.87 14.29 -24.95
CA LYS A 293 16.00 14.00 -23.81
C LYS A 293 16.29 14.99 -22.69
N VAL A 294 15.28 15.74 -22.29
CA VAL A 294 15.39 16.79 -21.28
C VAL A 294 14.46 16.48 -20.11
N LYS A 295 14.94 16.71 -18.89
CA LYS A 295 14.12 16.53 -17.69
C LYS A 295 13.30 17.79 -17.39
N GLY A 296 12.09 17.58 -16.89
CA GLY A 296 11.21 18.65 -16.45
C GLY A 296 10.35 18.24 -15.27
N ARG A 297 9.58 19.20 -14.75
CA ARG A 297 8.59 18.97 -13.68
C ARG A 297 7.33 19.80 -13.94
N ALA A 298 6.18 19.24 -13.59
CA ALA A 298 4.95 20.01 -13.51
C ALA A 298 4.97 20.91 -12.27
N MET A 299 4.67 22.19 -12.44
CA MET A 299 4.61 23.19 -11.36
C MET A 299 3.18 23.52 -10.96
N GLY A 300 2.26 23.51 -11.91
CA GLY A 300 0.85 23.77 -11.70
C GLY A 300 0.02 23.03 -12.74
N VAL A 301 -1.11 22.50 -12.32
CA VAL A 301 -2.02 21.73 -13.19
C VAL A 301 -3.44 22.16 -12.90
N GLU A 302 -4.17 22.53 -13.95
CA GLU A 302 -5.57 22.91 -13.90
C GLU A 302 -6.32 22.21 -15.04
N GLY A 303 -7.22 21.30 -14.69
CA GLY A 303 -7.97 20.52 -15.68
C GLY A 303 -7.04 19.70 -16.59
N LYS A 304 -6.97 20.08 -17.87
CA LYS A 304 -6.11 19.45 -18.89
C LYS A 304 -4.81 20.22 -19.16
N THR A 305 -4.66 21.38 -18.55
CA THR A 305 -3.55 22.30 -18.78
C THR A 305 -2.54 22.18 -17.65
N ALA A 306 -1.26 22.17 -17.99
CA ALA A 306 -0.17 22.10 -17.03
C ALA A 306 0.93 23.09 -17.40
N THR A 307 1.49 23.74 -16.39
CA THR A 307 2.69 24.54 -16.50
C THR A 307 3.88 23.69 -16.08
N ILE A 308 4.84 23.51 -16.97
CA ILE A 308 6.04 22.73 -16.71
C ILE A 308 7.30 23.60 -16.72
N THR A 309 8.25 23.23 -15.87
CA THR A 309 9.62 23.76 -15.88
C THR A 309 10.53 22.73 -16.53
N ILE A 310 11.50 23.22 -17.30
CA ILE A 310 12.42 22.41 -18.08
C ILE A 310 13.83 22.86 -17.77
N SER A 311 14.73 21.92 -17.50
CA SER A 311 16.15 22.21 -17.31
C SER A 311 16.89 22.11 -18.66
N GLY A 312 17.04 23.24 -19.36
CA GLY A 312 17.80 23.34 -20.61
C GLY A 312 16.95 23.36 -21.90
N ALA A 313 17.65 23.56 -23.04
CA ALA A 313 17.16 23.55 -24.42
C ALA A 313 15.98 24.49 -24.77
N LYS A 314 16.19 25.80 -24.60
CA LYS A 314 15.30 26.85 -25.14
C LYS A 314 15.25 26.80 -26.68
N GLY A 315 14.07 27.00 -27.27
CA GLY A 315 13.89 27.10 -28.73
C GLY A 315 13.89 25.78 -29.51
N SER A 316 13.65 24.64 -28.85
CA SER A 316 13.57 23.32 -29.50
C SER A 316 12.13 22.80 -29.58
N THR A 317 11.78 22.09 -30.65
CA THR A 317 10.41 21.59 -30.87
C THR A 317 10.19 20.32 -30.06
N ILE A 318 9.16 20.30 -29.21
CA ILE A 318 8.83 19.13 -28.40
C ILE A 318 8.10 18.10 -29.25
N ARG A 319 8.61 16.87 -29.27
CA ARG A 319 8.05 15.73 -30.01
C ARG A 319 7.16 14.86 -29.14
N ALA A 320 7.58 14.64 -27.89
CA ALA A 320 6.85 13.82 -26.93
C ALA A 320 7.14 14.25 -25.50
N ILE A 321 6.18 14.00 -24.61
CA ILE A 321 6.33 14.16 -23.17
C ILE A 321 5.99 12.82 -22.52
N HIS A 322 6.87 12.38 -21.63
CA HIS A 322 6.72 11.17 -20.84
C HIS A 322 6.71 11.53 -19.36
N THR A 323 5.75 10.97 -18.61
CA THR A 323 5.78 10.97 -17.16
C THR A 323 6.53 9.74 -16.69
N ILE A 324 7.57 9.94 -15.88
CA ILE A 324 8.41 8.90 -15.28
C ILE A 324 8.17 8.87 -13.77
N GLY A 325 7.92 7.68 -13.25
CA GLY A 325 7.51 7.44 -11.88
C GLY A 325 6.06 6.97 -11.84
N ARG A 326 5.73 6.16 -10.83
CA ARG A 326 4.37 5.70 -10.61
C ARG A 326 3.49 6.86 -10.16
N GLU A 327 2.23 6.83 -10.59
CA GLU A 327 1.23 7.80 -10.14
C GLU A 327 1.02 7.72 -8.62
N ASP A 328 0.95 8.89 -7.98
CA ASP A 328 0.63 8.99 -6.55
C ASP A 328 -0.74 8.32 -6.24
N PRO A 329 -0.96 7.87 -5.00
CA PRO A 329 -2.25 7.34 -4.59
C PRO A 329 -3.38 8.34 -4.84
N THR A 330 -4.47 7.86 -5.42
CA THR A 330 -5.73 8.61 -5.46
C THR A 330 -6.32 8.73 -4.05
N ASN A 331 -7.23 9.68 -3.82
CA ASN A 331 -7.91 9.82 -2.53
C ASN A 331 -8.61 8.52 -2.10
N ALA A 332 -9.22 7.80 -3.05
CA ALA A 332 -9.86 6.52 -2.76
C ALA A 332 -8.85 5.44 -2.31
N GLU A 333 -7.66 5.41 -2.92
CA GLU A 333 -6.59 4.49 -2.52
C GLU A 333 -6.04 4.84 -1.14
N ALA A 334 -5.84 6.13 -0.84
CA ALA A 334 -5.39 6.60 0.47
C ALA A 334 -6.41 6.30 1.58
N LEU A 335 -7.70 6.60 1.32
CA LEU A 335 -8.78 6.30 2.25
C LEU A 335 -8.93 4.79 2.49
N ARG A 336 -8.77 3.96 1.46
CA ARG A 336 -8.77 2.49 1.61
C ARG A 336 -7.67 2.04 2.58
N SER A 337 -6.43 2.50 2.39
CA SER A 337 -5.32 2.18 3.30
C SER A 337 -5.60 2.66 4.73
N LYS A 338 -6.16 3.87 4.90
CA LYS A 338 -6.57 4.40 6.21
C LYS A 338 -7.62 3.50 6.89
N VAL A 339 -8.68 3.11 6.17
CA VAL A 339 -9.74 2.25 6.70
C VAL A 339 -9.20 0.89 7.12
N ILE A 340 -8.35 0.28 6.31
CA ILE A 340 -7.72 -1.01 6.63
C ILE A 340 -6.86 -0.89 7.89
N ARG A 341 -6.03 0.14 7.99
CA ARG A 341 -5.23 0.40 9.20
C ARG A 341 -6.11 0.56 10.44
N LEU A 342 -7.16 1.37 10.38
CA LEU A 342 -8.08 1.58 11.50
C LEU A 342 -8.83 0.29 11.90
N PHE A 343 -9.18 -0.55 10.93
CA PHE A 343 -9.74 -1.88 11.19
C PHE A 343 -8.73 -2.77 11.93
N LEU A 344 -7.49 -2.85 11.46
CA LEU A 344 -6.44 -3.64 12.09
C LEU A 344 -6.06 -3.16 13.50
N GLN A 345 -6.23 -1.87 13.76
CA GLN A 345 -6.07 -1.23 15.07
C GLN A 345 -7.30 -1.38 15.98
N ARG A 346 -8.39 -1.99 15.49
CA ARG A 346 -9.69 -2.09 16.17
C ARG A 346 -10.30 -0.73 16.54
N SER A 347 -9.87 0.33 15.87
CA SER A 347 -10.35 1.71 16.08
C SER A 347 -11.56 2.05 15.23
N ALA A 348 -11.91 1.20 14.26
CA ALA A 348 -13.09 1.36 13.41
C ALA A 348 -13.83 0.03 13.22
N GLY A 349 -15.14 0.07 13.44
CA GLY A 349 -16.03 -1.06 13.17
C GLY A 349 -16.43 -1.13 11.70
N PHE A 350 -15.48 -1.38 10.78
CA PHE A 350 -15.80 -1.46 9.34
C PHE A 350 -16.92 -2.46 9.07
N PHE A 351 -16.82 -3.65 9.65
CA PHE A 351 -17.83 -4.70 9.56
C PHE A 351 -18.98 -4.52 10.55
N ASN A 352 -19.06 -3.43 11.31
CA ASN A 352 -20.26 -3.11 12.09
C ASN A 352 -21.27 -2.31 11.23
N HIS A 353 -20.84 -1.81 10.08
CA HIS A 353 -21.71 -1.13 9.14
C HIS A 353 -22.47 -2.13 8.28
N TYR A 354 -23.80 -1.95 8.20
CA TYR A 354 -24.69 -2.77 7.37
C TYR A 354 -24.16 -2.94 5.95
N PHE A 355 -23.83 -1.84 5.27
CA PHE A 355 -23.33 -1.88 3.89
C PHE A 355 -22.08 -2.75 3.73
N SER A 356 -21.16 -2.69 4.69
CA SER A 356 -19.95 -3.51 4.66
C SER A 356 -20.28 -4.99 4.83
N GLN A 357 -21.15 -5.33 5.78
CA GLN A 357 -21.57 -6.72 5.98
C GLN A 357 -22.34 -7.25 4.76
N SER A 358 -23.28 -6.49 4.20
CA SER A 358 -24.03 -6.93 3.02
C SER A 358 -23.13 -7.25 1.81
N ILE A 359 -21.96 -6.62 1.70
CA ILE A 359 -20.99 -6.89 0.62
C ILE A 359 -20.05 -8.04 0.96
N TRP A 360 -19.54 -8.08 2.20
CA TRP A 360 -18.40 -8.92 2.57
C TRP A 360 -18.75 -10.08 3.50
N ASP A 361 -19.95 -10.09 4.05
CA ASP A 361 -20.53 -11.14 4.90
C ASP A 361 -22.07 -11.20 4.74
N PRO A 362 -22.57 -11.56 3.54
CA PRO A 362 -24.01 -11.57 3.27
C PRO A 362 -24.77 -12.66 4.05
N SER A 363 -24.06 -13.62 4.65
CA SER A 363 -24.61 -14.64 5.55
C SER A 363 -25.06 -14.07 6.89
N THR A 364 -24.45 -12.98 7.35
CA THR A 364 -24.77 -12.37 8.63
C THR A 364 -25.93 -11.41 8.44
N SER A 365 -27.15 -11.92 8.62
CA SER A 365 -28.37 -11.13 8.53
C SER A 365 -28.42 -10.11 9.67
N LEU A 366 -27.88 -8.91 9.46
CA LEU A 366 -28.24 -7.78 10.31
C LEU A 366 -29.67 -7.38 9.97
N SER A 367 -30.58 -7.67 10.89
CA SER A 367 -31.88 -7.02 10.92
C SER A 367 -31.62 -5.53 11.06
N THR A 368 -31.80 -4.76 9.99
CA THR A 368 -31.85 -3.31 10.08
C THR A 368 -33.06 -2.99 10.94
N GLY A 369 -32.82 -2.59 12.20
CA GLY A 369 -33.89 -2.16 13.10
C GLY A 369 -34.78 -1.18 12.34
N GLY A 370 -36.08 -1.51 12.25
CA GLY A 370 -37.01 -1.01 11.24
C GLY A 370 -36.85 0.48 10.93
N LEU A 371 -36.15 0.79 9.83
CA LEU A 371 -36.34 2.04 9.13
C LEU A 371 -37.63 1.90 8.33
N THR A 372 -38.75 1.92 9.06
CA THR A 372 -40.10 2.01 8.49
C THR A 372 -40.38 3.48 8.17
N SER A 373 -39.94 3.91 7.00
CA SER A 373 -40.41 5.13 6.34
C SER A 373 -39.91 5.03 4.89
N ALA A 374 -40.72 5.11 3.84
CA ALA A 374 -42.07 5.62 3.68
C ALA A 374 -42.66 5.09 2.36
N VAL A 375 -43.98 5.26 2.20
CA VAL A 375 -44.79 5.30 0.96
C VAL A 375 -44.16 4.71 -0.32
N PRO A 376 -44.79 3.70 -0.97
CA PRO A 376 -44.35 3.20 -2.27
C PRO A 376 -44.27 4.35 -3.28
N ALA A 377 -43.05 4.76 -3.63
CA ALA A 377 -42.87 5.79 -4.66
C ALA A 377 -43.11 5.15 -6.03
N ASP A 378 -44.19 5.55 -6.70
CA ASP A 378 -44.31 5.30 -8.13
C ASP A 378 -43.10 5.90 -8.88
N ILE A 379 -42.71 5.28 -9.99
CA ILE A 379 -41.62 5.83 -10.80
C ILE A 379 -42.10 7.11 -11.48
N VAL A 380 -41.63 8.25 -11.00
CA VAL A 380 -41.88 9.56 -11.58
C VAL A 380 -40.65 10.00 -12.37
N PHE A 381 -40.77 10.01 -13.71
CA PHE A 381 -39.72 10.52 -14.59
C PHE A 381 -40.30 11.13 -15.88
N PRO A 382 -40.76 12.39 -15.84
CA PRO A 382 -41.58 12.98 -16.91
C PRO A 382 -40.81 13.30 -18.19
N HIS A 383 -39.48 13.45 -18.13
CA HIS A 383 -38.70 13.93 -19.27
C HIS A 383 -38.59 12.93 -20.43
N ARG A 384 -38.67 11.62 -20.15
CA ARG A 384 -38.66 10.57 -21.18
C ARG A 384 -39.06 9.20 -20.62
N PRO A 385 -39.60 8.30 -21.45
CA PRO A 385 -39.92 6.94 -21.02
C PRO A 385 -38.65 6.14 -20.71
N LEU A 386 -38.68 5.43 -19.57
CA LEU A 386 -37.67 4.42 -19.25
C LEU A 386 -37.97 3.12 -19.98
N ASN A 387 -36.93 2.50 -20.55
CA ASN A 387 -37.06 1.16 -21.11
C ASN A 387 -37.30 0.11 -20.00
N PRO A 388 -37.71 -1.13 -20.33
CA PRO A 388 -38.04 -2.15 -19.33
C PRO A 388 -36.91 -2.44 -18.33
N SER A 389 -35.65 -2.52 -18.80
CA SER A 389 -34.49 -2.78 -17.94
C SER A 389 -34.20 -1.63 -16.98
N GLN A 390 -34.32 -0.39 -17.44
CA GLN A 390 -34.11 0.82 -16.63
C GLN A 390 -35.22 0.93 -15.58
N ARG A 391 -36.46 0.67 -15.95
CA ARG A 391 -37.60 0.66 -15.03
C ARG A 391 -37.44 -0.38 -13.93
N LYS A 392 -37.01 -1.60 -14.28
CA LYS A 392 -36.69 -2.65 -13.30
C LYS A 392 -35.60 -2.20 -12.32
N ALA A 393 -34.54 -1.57 -12.84
CA ALA A 393 -33.46 -1.03 -12.00
C ALA A 393 -33.97 0.06 -11.04
N VAL A 394 -34.74 1.04 -11.53
CA VAL A 394 -35.30 2.09 -10.68
C VAL A 394 -36.24 1.52 -9.62
N ARG A 395 -37.11 0.56 -9.97
CA ARG A 395 -37.99 -0.12 -9.01
C ARG A 395 -37.20 -0.78 -7.88
N ALA A 396 -36.12 -1.48 -8.20
CA ALA A 396 -35.26 -2.07 -7.18
C ALA A 396 -34.63 -0.98 -6.30
N MET A 397 -34.14 0.12 -6.87
CA MET A 397 -33.47 1.20 -6.12
C MET A 397 -34.39 1.95 -5.14
N ILE A 398 -35.69 2.06 -5.44
CA ILE A 398 -36.68 2.75 -4.59
C ILE A 398 -37.53 1.78 -3.76
N SER A 399 -37.26 0.48 -3.84
CA SER A 399 -38.02 -0.54 -3.12
C SER A 399 -37.57 -0.63 -1.66
N ASP A 400 -38.53 -0.74 -0.76
CA ASP A 400 -38.29 -0.98 0.68
C ASP A 400 -38.03 -2.45 1.01
N GLU A 401 -38.09 -3.35 0.01
CA GLU A 401 -37.82 -4.76 0.22
C GLU A 401 -36.38 -4.96 0.71
N ASP A 402 -36.22 -5.80 1.73
CA ASP A 402 -34.90 -6.03 2.36
C ASP A 402 -33.83 -6.48 1.35
N ARG A 403 -34.23 -7.35 0.40
CA ARG A 403 -33.37 -7.80 -0.71
C ARG A 403 -32.89 -6.70 -1.66
N HIS A 404 -33.51 -5.52 -1.64
CA HIS A 404 -33.17 -4.38 -2.50
C HIS A 404 -32.40 -3.27 -1.76
N ARG A 405 -32.20 -3.40 -0.44
CA ARG A 405 -31.47 -2.43 0.40
C ARG A 405 -30.06 -2.11 -0.11
N LEU A 406 -29.41 -3.10 -0.73
CA LEU A 406 -28.20 -2.91 -1.51
C LEU A 406 -28.42 -3.44 -2.92
N THR A 407 -28.57 -2.53 -3.88
CA THR A 407 -28.77 -2.89 -5.28
C THR A 407 -27.55 -2.50 -6.11
N VAL A 408 -26.99 -3.47 -6.84
CA VAL A 408 -25.89 -3.21 -7.79
C VAL A 408 -26.43 -3.20 -9.21
N ILE A 409 -26.40 -2.04 -9.85
CA ILE A 409 -26.86 -1.86 -11.23
C ILE A 409 -25.69 -1.93 -12.21
N HIS A 410 -25.72 -2.93 -13.09
CA HIS A 410 -24.76 -3.09 -14.17
C HIS A 410 -25.40 -2.79 -15.53
N GLY A 411 -24.65 -2.10 -16.40
CA GLY A 411 -25.10 -1.83 -17.76
C GLY A 411 -23.93 -1.47 -18.69
N PRO A 412 -23.91 -1.97 -19.94
CA PRO A 412 -22.92 -1.60 -20.95
C PRO A 412 -22.78 -0.08 -21.16
N PRO A 413 -21.71 0.39 -21.82
CA PRO A 413 -21.63 1.78 -22.27
C PRO A 413 -22.85 2.18 -23.10
N GLY A 414 -23.38 3.39 -22.90
CA GLY A 414 -24.53 3.91 -23.64
C GLY A 414 -25.92 3.47 -23.16
N THR A 415 -26.06 2.55 -22.21
CA THR A 415 -27.39 2.06 -21.75
C THR A 415 -28.18 2.99 -20.83
N GLY A 416 -27.71 4.23 -20.65
CA GLY A 416 -28.42 5.24 -19.86
C GLY A 416 -28.34 5.03 -18.35
N LYS A 417 -27.21 4.54 -17.80
CA LYS A 417 -26.99 4.43 -16.34
C LYS A 417 -27.27 5.74 -15.59
N THR A 418 -26.81 6.87 -16.14
CA THR A 418 -27.07 8.20 -15.59
C THR A 418 -28.57 8.53 -15.55
N THR A 419 -29.33 8.02 -16.52
CA THR A 419 -30.80 8.18 -16.56
C THR A 419 -31.48 7.36 -15.48
N VAL A 420 -31.01 6.14 -15.22
CA VAL A 420 -31.52 5.31 -14.11
C VAL A 420 -31.31 6.03 -12.78
N ILE A 421 -30.11 6.62 -12.57
CA ILE A 421 -29.83 7.43 -11.37
C ILE A 421 -30.75 8.64 -11.29
N SER A 422 -30.89 9.40 -12.39
CA SER A 422 -31.77 10.58 -12.43
C SER A 422 -33.21 10.22 -12.11
N ALA A 423 -33.75 9.16 -12.72
CA ALA A 423 -35.11 8.71 -12.50
C ALA A 423 -35.36 8.24 -11.06
N CYS A 424 -34.38 7.54 -10.47
CA CYS A 424 -34.45 7.18 -9.05
C CYS A 424 -34.52 8.43 -8.16
N VAL A 425 -33.64 9.41 -8.38
CA VAL A 425 -33.62 10.65 -7.58
C VAL A 425 -34.92 11.44 -7.74
N THR A 426 -35.42 11.59 -8.97
CA THR A 426 -36.71 12.26 -9.23
C THR A 426 -37.86 11.56 -8.53
N SER A 427 -37.90 10.21 -8.58
CA SER A 427 -38.95 9.43 -7.92
C SER A 427 -38.89 9.55 -6.39
N LEU A 428 -37.69 9.56 -5.81
CA LEU A 428 -37.50 9.73 -4.36
C LEU A 428 -37.86 11.14 -3.87
N ILE A 429 -37.66 12.17 -4.68
CA ILE A 429 -38.08 13.54 -4.35
C ILE A 429 -39.60 13.64 -4.44
N ALA A 430 -40.20 13.14 -5.52
CA ALA A 430 -41.64 13.19 -5.74
C ALA A 430 -42.45 12.39 -4.70
N GLY A 431 -41.89 11.33 -4.11
CA GLY A 431 -42.55 10.55 -3.06
C GLY A 431 -42.38 11.11 -1.63
N ARG A 432 -41.72 12.26 -1.46
CA ARG A 432 -41.56 12.95 -0.16
C ARG A 432 -42.49 14.15 0.02
N ASP A 433 -43.07 14.64 -1.07
CA ASP A 433 -44.16 15.61 -1.08
C ASP A 433 -45.49 14.87 -0.92
#